data_AF-A0A9N9Z315-F1
#
_entry.id   AF-A0A9N9Z315-F1
#
_cell.length_a   1.000
_cell.length_b   1.000
_cell.length_c   1.000
_cell.angle_alpha   90.00
_cell.angle_beta   90.00
_cell.angle_gamma   90.00
#
_symmetry.space_group_name_H-M   'P 1'
#
loop_
_entity.id
_entity.type
_entity.pdbx_description
1 polymer ?
#
loop_
_entity_poly.entity_id
_entity_poly.type
_entity_poly.pdbx_seq_one_letter_code
_entity_poly.pdbx_strand_id
1 'polypeptide(L)'
;MAGQPRYAKEPGEIRILTANAMLGYGYKADHFWYGIHEYHPDAIVIDSGSTDGGPFKLGMGRKTVADESYIRDLTPYVTACAHYGIKLLVSSAGGDGSDKHLAEIVAIINKIIEENGFKFKVATIGASVSKEIILSKMKEGKISPCGPVPALTEEDVNTAVDIVAQMGPEPFVKALKEGNPDIVVSGRAYDPSPFAAFCINLGVEAAPAFHLGKILECGGQCAVPKGRSMIATIRKDSFDLTPLNPIERCTPLSVAAHSLYEKTRPDQLPGPGGVLHLDTANYKVLEDGRTVRCWGSRFVPTPTYQVKLEGVSPVGHRAIFIGGFRDPILIAGLDDFLENRVRNYTRGLFPELDKSENCRLIFHVYGRNAIMGPLEPNPVPSHEVGVLGEVVAPTAAKAMAIANSARVSCLHLYYPGILATTGNFASPLSPHEQDAGAVFKFSVYHLMDIDDAADPTLFPINYLDVGPGTYTKNPSHGQQFYELKNFLGVSPQEIPKKQVPTSAITMRDIASVVRSKNSGPFELTFDIMFDDETHFNRVKQANVLTNETIKSLYQIKDEDIVVNMYFQPALAWKCTIRRPWAQGSVGERDTLGTAQHAPLLSVAVPAVGQVNGHV
;
A
#
# COMPACT_ATOMS: atom_id res chain seq x y z
N MET A 1 27.13 -13.56 34.48
CA MET A 1 27.77 -12.24 34.31
C MET A 1 27.22 -11.65 33.03
N ALA A 2 26.45 -10.58 33.09
CA ALA A 2 25.93 -9.92 31.90
C ALA A 2 27.12 -9.24 31.19
N GLY A 3 27.62 -9.85 30.12
CA GLY A 3 28.61 -9.24 29.25
C GLY A 3 28.06 -7.95 28.64
N GLN A 4 28.94 -7.03 28.23
CA GLN A 4 28.53 -5.84 27.50
C GLN A 4 27.67 -6.23 26.29
N PRO A 5 26.61 -5.44 25.97
CA PRO A 5 25.78 -5.72 24.81
C PRO A 5 26.63 -5.73 23.55
N ARG A 6 26.43 -6.75 22.71
CA ARG A 6 27.22 -6.97 21.48
C ARG A 6 27.20 -5.74 20.56
N TYR A 7 26.07 -5.06 20.49
CA TYR A 7 25.89 -3.81 19.76
C TYR A 7 25.60 -2.69 20.77
N ALA A 8 26.62 -2.22 21.48
CA ALA A 8 26.46 -1.08 22.38
C ALA A 8 25.92 0.16 21.62
N LYS A 9 25.02 0.92 22.26
CA LYS A 9 24.58 2.22 21.73
C LYS A 9 25.64 3.27 22.03
N GLU A 10 25.95 4.11 21.06
CA GLU A 10 26.69 5.34 21.33
C GLU A 10 25.79 6.36 22.07
N PRO A 11 26.36 7.26 22.88
CA PRO A 11 25.59 8.32 23.52
C PRO A 11 24.81 9.16 22.49
N GLY A 12 23.50 9.28 22.69
CA GLY A 12 22.61 10.03 21.78
C GLY A 12 22.03 9.22 20.62
N GLU A 13 22.37 7.94 20.50
CA GLU A 13 21.70 7.03 19.55
C GLU A 13 20.33 6.59 20.07
N ILE A 14 19.37 6.54 19.15
CA ILE A 14 18.03 5.99 19.37
C ILE A 14 17.90 4.72 18.54
N ARG A 15 17.16 3.72 19.02
CA ARG A 15 16.86 2.52 18.26
C ARG A 15 15.38 2.22 18.16
N ILE A 16 14.91 2.00 16.94
CA ILE A 16 13.54 1.59 16.64
C ILE A 16 13.58 0.18 16.05
N LEU A 17 12.78 -0.73 16.59
CA LEU A 17 12.53 -2.04 16.01
C LEU A 17 11.17 -2.03 15.30
N THR A 18 11.15 -2.55 14.07
CA THR A 18 9.92 -2.82 13.33
C THR A 18 9.93 -4.27 12.87
N ALA A 19 9.06 -5.10 13.44
CA ALA A 19 9.11 -6.54 13.16
C ALA A 19 8.35 -6.94 11.88
N ASN A 20 7.38 -6.13 11.44
CA ASN A 20 6.56 -6.36 10.25
C ASN A 20 6.06 -5.02 9.65
N ALA A 21 5.70 -5.08 8.36
CA ALA A 21 5.19 -3.96 7.55
C ALA A 21 3.69 -3.69 7.73
N MET A 22 2.96 -4.65 8.30
CA MET A 22 1.51 -4.60 8.46
C MET A 22 1.17 -5.44 9.67
N LEU A 23 0.45 -4.87 10.63
CA LEU A 23 0.10 -5.57 11.85
C LEU A 23 -0.82 -6.75 11.53
N GLY A 24 -0.51 -7.92 12.06
CA GLY A 24 -1.26 -9.16 11.84
C GLY A 24 -0.78 -10.00 10.65
N TYR A 25 0.15 -9.50 9.81
CA TYR A 25 0.75 -10.30 8.74
C TYR A 25 1.83 -11.26 9.23
N GLY A 26 2.30 -11.10 10.47
CA GLY A 26 3.25 -11.99 11.12
C GLY A 26 4.71 -11.62 10.88
N TYR A 27 5.54 -12.11 11.77
CA TYR A 27 7.00 -12.07 11.75
C TYR A 27 7.54 -13.30 12.46
N LYS A 28 8.84 -13.58 12.32
CA LYS A 28 9.44 -14.68 13.07
C LYS A 28 9.83 -14.23 14.47
N ALA A 29 9.40 -14.97 15.48
CA ALA A 29 9.65 -14.63 16.87
C ALA A 29 11.14 -14.64 17.24
N ASP A 30 11.92 -15.52 16.62
CA ASP A 30 13.37 -15.60 16.81
C ASP A 30 14.07 -14.29 16.40
N HIS A 31 13.72 -13.72 15.24
CA HIS A 31 14.26 -12.45 14.76
C HIS A 31 13.86 -11.29 15.67
N PHE A 32 12.59 -11.26 16.11
CA PHE A 32 12.08 -10.22 17.00
C PHE A 32 12.83 -10.23 18.34
N TRP A 33 12.85 -11.37 19.03
CA TRP A 33 13.51 -11.47 20.34
C TRP A 33 15.03 -11.29 20.26
N TYR A 34 15.68 -11.79 19.20
CA TYR A 34 17.08 -11.46 18.91
C TYR A 34 17.29 -9.93 18.82
N GLY A 35 16.41 -9.23 18.09
CA GLY A 35 16.41 -7.77 18.01
C GLY A 35 16.29 -7.08 19.36
N ILE A 36 15.34 -7.52 20.20
CA ILE A 36 15.15 -6.99 21.56
C ILE A 36 16.40 -7.16 22.42
N HIS A 37 16.99 -8.36 22.40
CA HIS A 37 18.11 -8.71 23.28
C HIS A 37 19.45 -8.14 22.85
N GLU A 38 19.75 -8.10 21.56
CA GLU A 38 21.08 -7.69 21.09
C GLU A 38 21.15 -6.18 20.79
N TYR A 39 20.03 -5.57 20.38
CA TYR A 39 19.99 -4.16 20.02
C TYR A 39 19.33 -3.27 21.07
N HIS A 40 18.59 -3.81 22.04
CA HIS A 40 17.94 -3.03 23.10
C HIS A 40 17.18 -1.80 22.56
N PRO A 41 16.18 -1.96 21.68
CA PRO A 41 15.48 -0.84 21.08
C PRO A 41 14.81 0.05 22.14
N ASP A 42 14.71 1.35 21.88
CA ASP A 42 13.98 2.29 22.74
C ASP A 42 12.47 2.25 22.46
N ALA A 43 12.10 1.92 21.21
CA ALA A 43 10.72 1.72 20.82
C ALA A 43 10.56 0.57 19.81
N ILE A 44 9.37 -0.03 19.85
CA ILE A 44 8.79 -0.78 18.76
C ILE A 44 7.80 0.16 18.06
N VAL A 45 7.98 0.37 16.77
CA VAL A 45 7.12 1.27 15.98
C VAL A 45 6.61 0.54 14.75
N ILE A 46 5.31 0.65 14.52
CA ILE A 46 4.63 0.08 13.36
C ILE A 46 3.51 1.01 12.89
N ASP A 47 3.47 1.26 11.58
CA ASP A 47 2.27 1.74 10.90
C ASP A 47 1.58 0.55 10.22
N SER A 48 0.26 0.50 10.33
CA SER A 48 -0.56 -0.55 9.71
C SER A 48 -1.49 0.03 8.64
N GLY A 49 -1.15 1.18 8.06
CA GLY A 49 -1.95 1.92 7.12
C GLY A 49 -1.99 1.26 5.75
N SER A 50 -3.17 1.18 5.13
CA SER A 50 -3.27 0.68 3.75
C SER A 50 -4.57 1.08 3.09
N THR A 51 -4.48 1.63 1.87
CA THR A 51 -5.63 1.75 0.93
C THR A 51 -5.59 0.69 -0.16
N ASP A 52 -4.62 -0.22 -0.14
CA ASP A 52 -4.37 -1.24 -1.17
C ASP A 52 -5.56 -2.17 -1.45
N GLY A 53 -6.38 -2.44 -0.42
CA GLY A 53 -7.58 -3.25 -0.56
C GLY A 53 -8.77 -2.55 -1.24
N GLY A 54 -8.65 -1.27 -1.59
CA GLY A 54 -9.75 -0.44 -2.06
C GLY A 54 -10.71 -0.02 -0.93
N PRO A 55 -11.89 0.53 -1.29
CA PRO A 55 -12.77 1.23 -0.34
C PRO A 55 -13.58 0.29 0.59
N PHE A 56 -13.55 -1.02 0.33
CA PHE A 56 -14.46 -1.98 0.96
C PHE A 56 -14.30 -2.08 2.48
N LYS A 57 -13.07 -2.08 3.00
CA LYS A 57 -12.82 -2.28 4.42
C LYS A 57 -13.33 -1.12 5.26
N LEU A 58 -13.02 0.12 4.84
CA LEU A 58 -13.52 1.33 5.48
C LEU A 58 -15.05 1.38 5.36
N GLY A 59 -15.57 1.03 4.18
CA GLY A 59 -17.01 0.97 3.90
C GLY A 59 -17.77 0.04 4.83
N MET A 60 -17.18 -1.12 5.13
CA MET A 60 -17.75 -2.14 6.01
C MET A 60 -17.36 -1.96 7.49
N GLY A 61 -16.45 -1.03 7.80
CA GLY A 61 -15.81 -0.91 9.11
C GLY A 61 -15.20 -2.23 9.58
N ARG A 62 -14.40 -2.89 8.73
CA ARG A 62 -13.73 -4.17 9.00
C ARG A 62 -12.21 -4.01 9.04
N LYS A 63 -11.58 -4.64 10.03
CA LYS A 63 -10.13 -4.77 10.11
C LYS A 63 -9.54 -5.58 8.95
N THR A 64 -8.25 -5.38 8.72
CA THR A 64 -7.48 -6.08 7.67
C THR A 64 -7.40 -7.59 7.88
N VAL A 65 -7.20 -8.05 9.11
CA VAL A 65 -7.11 -9.47 9.46
C VAL A 65 -7.98 -9.80 10.68
N ALA A 66 -8.11 -11.09 11.01
CA ALA A 66 -8.82 -11.57 12.18
C ALA A 66 -8.09 -11.23 13.50
N ASP A 67 -8.84 -11.22 14.60
CA ASP A 67 -8.34 -10.86 15.93
C ASP A 67 -7.16 -11.74 16.38
N GLU A 68 -7.18 -13.04 16.08
CA GLU A 68 -6.11 -13.97 16.44
C GLU A 68 -4.76 -13.59 15.80
N SER A 69 -4.80 -12.98 14.60
CA SER A 69 -3.59 -12.52 13.92
C SER A 69 -3.01 -11.28 14.59
N TYR A 70 -3.86 -10.37 15.06
CA TYR A 70 -3.43 -9.20 15.84
C TYR A 70 -2.88 -9.63 17.20
N ILE A 71 -3.57 -10.54 17.90
CA ILE A 71 -3.11 -11.06 19.20
C ILE A 71 -1.72 -11.70 19.05
N ARG A 72 -1.53 -12.58 18.05
CA ARG A 72 -0.24 -13.23 17.78
C ARG A 72 0.90 -12.21 17.63
N ASP A 73 0.67 -11.11 16.92
CA ASP A 73 1.71 -10.13 16.62
C ASP A 73 1.94 -9.13 17.77
N LEU A 74 0.87 -8.71 18.45
CA LEU A 74 0.91 -7.72 19.53
C LEU A 74 1.39 -8.31 20.85
N THR A 75 1.12 -9.59 21.15
CA THR A 75 1.51 -10.19 22.43
C THR A 75 3.02 -10.05 22.67
N PRO A 76 3.92 -10.46 21.76
CA PRO A 76 5.35 -10.28 21.98
C PRO A 76 5.78 -8.80 22.09
N TYR A 77 5.11 -7.88 21.39
CA TYR A 77 5.40 -6.44 21.49
C TYR A 77 5.11 -5.92 22.89
N VAL A 78 3.88 -6.13 23.38
CA VAL A 78 3.45 -5.70 24.72
C VAL A 78 4.28 -6.36 25.82
N THR A 79 4.59 -7.65 25.65
CA THR A 79 5.47 -8.38 26.58
C THR A 79 6.89 -7.80 26.61
N ALA A 80 7.45 -7.40 25.46
CA ALA A 80 8.75 -6.73 25.40
C ALA A 80 8.72 -5.37 26.10
N CYS A 81 7.65 -4.59 25.94
CA CYS A 81 7.45 -3.34 26.67
C CYS A 81 7.52 -3.56 28.19
N ALA A 82 6.82 -4.59 28.71
CA ALA A 82 6.76 -4.87 30.15
C ALA A 82 8.12 -5.26 30.71
N HIS A 83 8.83 -6.16 30.01
CA HIS A 83 10.07 -6.73 30.54
C HIS A 83 11.30 -5.85 30.31
N TYR A 84 11.28 -4.98 29.31
CA TYR A 84 12.46 -4.20 28.92
C TYR A 84 12.26 -2.68 29.02
N GLY A 85 11.04 -2.19 29.28
CA GLY A 85 10.76 -0.75 29.37
C GLY A 85 10.78 -0.04 28.02
N ILE A 86 10.50 -0.80 26.95
CA ILE A 86 10.46 -0.32 25.56
C ILE A 86 9.11 0.34 25.31
N LYS A 87 9.06 1.45 24.56
CA LYS A 87 7.79 2.07 24.15
C LYS A 87 7.19 1.36 22.93
N LEU A 88 5.86 1.37 22.80
CA LEU A 88 5.17 0.85 21.62
C LEU A 88 4.34 1.94 20.95
N LEU A 89 4.56 2.17 19.66
CA LEU A 89 3.72 3.04 18.84
C LEU A 89 3.09 2.21 17.72
N VAL A 90 1.76 2.23 17.65
CA VAL A 90 0.96 1.58 16.61
C VAL A 90 0.10 2.65 15.94
N SER A 91 0.23 2.84 14.64
CA SER A 91 -0.62 3.78 13.89
C SER A 91 -1.46 3.11 12.82
N SER A 92 -2.46 3.85 12.33
CA SER A 92 -3.44 3.39 11.34
C SER A 92 -4.11 2.08 11.79
N ALA A 93 -4.59 2.06 13.04
CA ALA A 93 -5.19 0.90 13.67
C ALA A 93 -6.21 0.19 12.74
N GLY A 94 -6.07 -1.13 12.62
CA GLY A 94 -6.96 -2.00 11.84
C GLY A 94 -6.78 -1.95 10.32
N GLY A 95 -5.95 -1.06 9.77
CA GLY A 95 -5.77 -0.88 8.32
C GLY A 95 -6.12 0.54 7.88
N ASP A 96 -7.40 0.87 7.96
CA ASP A 96 -7.91 2.16 7.47
C ASP A 96 -7.88 3.24 8.54
N GLY A 97 -7.74 2.87 9.82
CA GLY A 97 -7.50 3.83 10.90
C GLY A 97 -8.71 4.68 11.33
N SER A 98 -9.95 4.22 11.15
CA SER A 98 -11.09 4.89 11.78
C SER A 98 -11.14 4.70 13.28
N ASP A 99 -11.90 5.54 13.98
CA ASP A 99 -12.02 5.47 15.44
C ASP A 99 -12.64 4.13 15.91
N LYS A 100 -13.46 3.49 15.07
CA LYS A 100 -13.95 2.13 15.33
C LYS A 100 -12.80 1.12 15.32
N HIS A 101 -11.94 1.17 14.32
CA HIS A 101 -10.78 0.28 14.23
C HIS A 101 -9.79 0.54 15.38
N LEU A 102 -9.59 1.81 15.74
CA LEU A 102 -8.79 2.20 16.90
C LEU A 102 -9.31 1.54 18.18
N ALA A 103 -10.61 1.65 18.45
CA ALA A 103 -11.23 1.03 19.63
C ALA A 103 -11.04 -0.49 19.66
N GLU A 104 -11.18 -1.17 18.52
CA GLU A 104 -10.99 -2.62 18.43
C GLU A 104 -9.54 -3.05 18.70
N ILE A 105 -8.55 -2.35 18.14
CA ILE A 105 -7.13 -2.66 18.37
C ILE A 105 -6.73 -2.35 19.82
N VAL A 106 -7.22 -1.25 20.40
CA VAL A 106 -7.00 -0.92 21.82
C VAL A 106 -7.61 -1.99 22.72
N ALA A 107 -8.80 -2.51 22.41
CA ALA A 107 -9.40 -3.61 23.17
C ALA A 107 -8.52 -4.88 23.15
N ILE A 108 -7.92 -5.22 22.00
CA ILE A 108 -6.98 -6.35 21.89
C ILE A 108 -5.74 -6.10 22.75
N ILE A 109 -5.17 -4.90 22.71
CA ILE A 109 -4.00 -4.54 23.54
C ILE A 109 -4.35 -4.62 25.02
N ASN A 110 -5.47 -4.04 25.45
CA ASN A 110 -5.92 -4.07 26.83
C ASN A 110 -6.13 -5.50 27.33
N LYS A 111 -6.73 -6.37 26.51
CA LYS A 111 -6.87 -7.80 26.81
C LYS A 111 -5.50 -8.46 27.06
N ILE A 112 -4.52 -8.22 26.20
CA ILE A 112 -3.16 -8.76 26.37
C ILE A 112 -2.53 -8.25 27.68
N ILE A 113 -2.70 -6.96 27.99
CA ILE A 113 -2.19 -6.34 29.22
C ILE A 113 -2.80 -7.01 30.46
N GLU A 114 -4.12 -7.17 30.48
CA GLU A 114 -4.85 -7.76 31.60
C GLU A 114 -4.52 -9.24 31.81
N GLU A 115 -4.57 -10.05 30.73
CA GLU A 115 -4.32 -11.50 30.79
C GLU A 115 -2.91 -11.85 31.28
N ASN A 116 -1.93 -10.97 31.02
CA ASN A 116 -0.54 -11.16 31.42
C ASN A 116 -0.17 -10.42 32.72
N GLY A 117 -1.13 -9.74 33.36
CA GLY A 117 -0.91 -9.03 34.61
C GLY A 117 -0.01 -7.79 34.48
N PHE A 118 0.13 -7.24 33.27
CA PHE A 118 0.96 -6.06 33.01
C PHE A 118 0.30 -4.78 33.56
N LYS A 119 1.03 -3.67 33.54
CA LYS A 119 0.49 -2.34 33.82
C LYS A 119 1.17 -1.32 32.93
N PHE A 120 0.38 -0.54 32.21
CA PHE A 120 0.86 0.48 31.29
C PHE A 120 -0.03 1.71 31.28
N LYS A 121 0.57 2.85 30.98
CA LYS A 121 -0.14 4.03 30.52
C LYS A 121 -0.29 3.96 29.00
N VAL A 122 -1.52 3.88 28.52
CA VAL A 122 -1.87 3.81 27.10
C VAL A 122 -2.43 5.15 26.66
N ALA A 123 -1.93 5.69 25.54
CA ALA A 123 -2.52 6.84 24.87
C ALA A 123 -3.23 6.41 23.58
N THR A 124 -4.40 7.00 23.31
CA THR A 124 -5.11 6.82 22.05
C THR A 124 -5.23 8.15 21.31
N ILE A 125 -5.12 8.13 19.98
CA ILE A 125 -5.27 9.32 19.12
C ILE A 125 -6.30 9.03 18.03
N GLY A 126 -7.46 9.68 18.08
CA GLY A 126 -8.52 9.54 17.07
C GLY A 126 -8.15 10.17 15.73
N ALA A 127 -8.85 9.78 14.67
CA ALA A 127 -8.63 10.31 13.32
C ALA A 127 -9.91 10.44 12.47
N SER A 128 -11.07 10.00 12.97
CA SER A 128 -12.35 10.25 12.29
C SER A 128 -12.73 11.73 12.39
N VAL A 129 -13.08 12.34 11.26
CA VAL A 129 -13.45 13.75 11.17
C VAL A 129 -14.94 13.89 10.95
N SER A 130 -15.58 14.80 11.69
CA SER A 130 -17.01 15.02 11.56
C SER A 130 -17.36 15.70 10.22
N LYS A 131 -18.52 15.36 9.68
CA LYS A 131 -19.03 15.94 8.43
C LYS A 131 -19.22 17.44 8.56
N GLU A 132 -19.59 17.92 9.75
CA GLU A 132 -19.82 19.34 10.03
C GLU A 132 -18.53 20.16 9.88
N ILE A 133 -17.40 19.64 10.37
CA ILE A 133 -16.09 20.30 10.22
C ILE A 133 -15.72 20.39 8.75
N ILE A 134 -15.88 19.30 8.00
CA ILE A 134 -15.55 19.23 6.57
C ILE A 134 -16.43 20.22 5.80
N LEU A 135 -17.75 20.20 5.99
CA LEU A 135 -18.67 21.12 5.33
C LEU A 135 -18.38 22.59 5.67
N SER A 136 -17.94 22.91 6.89
CA SER A 136 -17.48 24.25 7.26
C SER A 136 -16.21 24.65 6.47
N LYS A 137 -15.19 23.78 6.44
CA LYS A 137 -13.94 24.01 5.71
C LYS A 137 -14.17 24.11 4.19
N MET A 138 -15.14 23.37 3.64
CA MET A 138 -15.57 23.53 2.25
C MET A 138 -16.12 24.94 1.98
N LYS A 139 -17.00 25.46 2.85
CA LYS A 139 -17.56 26.81 2.72
C LYS A 139 -16.51 27.90 2.83
N GLU A 140 -15.44 27.65 3.60
CA GLU A 140 -14.28 28.53 3.72
C GLU A 140 -13.30 28.45 2.53
N GLY A 141 -13.51 27.52 1.58
CA GLY A 141 -12.59 27.30 0.46
C GLY A 141 -11.27 26.64 0.87
N LYS A 142 -11.25 25.94 2.01
CA LYS A 142 -10.06 25.31 2.64
C LYS A 142 -9.88 23.84 2.32
N ILE A 143 -10.54 23.34 1.26
CA ILE A 143 -10.43 21.96 0.80
C ILE A 143 -10.08 21.94 -0.68
N SER A 144 -9.10 21.12 -1.03
CA SER A 144 -8.61 20.97 -2.40
C SER A 144 -8.45 19.48 -2.79
N PRO A 145 -8.54 19.14 -4.08
CA PRO A 145 -8.27 17.78 -4.57
C PRO A 145 -6.89 17.25 -4.18
N CYS A 146 -6.79 15.96 -3.83
CA CYS A 146 -5.51 15.27 -3.67
C CYS A 146 -5.25 14.41 -4.91
N GLY A 147 -4.45 14.91 -5.86
CA GLY A 147 -4.21 14.22 -7.13
C GLY A 147 -5.35 14.41 -8.14
N PRO A 148 -5.59 13.45 -9.07
CA PRO A 148 -6.49 13.64 -10.21
C PRO A 148 -7.96 13.36 -9.87
N VAL A 149 -8.47 13.93 -8.77
CA VAL A 149 -9.88 13.81 -8.36
C VAL A 149 -10.66 15.12 -8.58
N PRO A 150 -11.99 15.06 -8.82
CA PRO A 150 -12.83 16.25 -8.90
C PRO A 150 -12.84 17.05 -7.59
N ALA A 151 -13.36 18.28 -7.63
CA ALA A 151 -13.63 19.04 -6.40
C ALA A 151 -14.67 18.33 -5.53
N LEU A 152 -14.46 18.35 -4.22
CA LEU A 152 -15.36 17.73 -3.24
C LEU A 152 -16.75 18.37 -3.29
N THR A 153 -17.80 17.55 -3.27
CA THR A 153 -19.19 18.02 -3.18
C THR A 153 -19.80 17.77 -1.81
N GLU A 154 -20.85 18.51 -1.44
CA GLU A 154 -21.58 18.25 -0.19
C GLU A 154 -22.20 16.85 -0.18
N GLU A 155 -22.62 16.33 -1.35
CA GLU A 155 -23.17 14.99 -1.49
C GLU A 155 -22.12 13.92 -1.15
N ASP A 156 -20.87 14.09 -1.61
CA ASP A 156 -19.77 13.15 -1.28
C ASP A 156 -19.57 13.04 0.23
N VAL A 157 -19.57 14.18 0.94
CA VAL A 157 -19.43 14.23 2.40
C VAL A 157 -20.64 13.62 3.10
N ASN A 158 -21.86 13.99 2.67
CA ASN A 158 -23.08 13.54 3.30
C ASN A 158 -23.31 12.03 3.12
N THR A 159 -22.94 11.47 1.97
CA THR A 159 -23.10 10.04 1.68
C THR A 159 -21.97 9.17 2.23
N ALA A 160 -20.82 9.75 2.60
CA ALA A 160 -19.72 8.99 3.17
C ALA A 160 -20.13 8.27 4.46
N VAL A 161 -19.75 7.00 4.59
CA VAL A 161 -20.04 6.21 5.80
C VAL A 161 -19.09 6.56 6.94
N ASP A 162 -17.84 6.89 6.61
CA ASP A 162 -16.77 7.27 7.51
C ASP A 162 -15.77 8.12 6.73
N ILE A 163 -15.15 9.09 7.40
CA ILE A 163 -14.12 9.97 6.85
C ILE A 163 -13.00 10.09 7.87
N VAL A 164 -11.80 9.71 7.46
CA VAL A 164 -10.60 9.76 8.29
C VAL A 164 -9.61 10.79 7.77
N ALA A 165 -8.85 11.43 8.66
CA ALA A 165 -7.76 12.33 8.31
C ALA A 165 -6.40 11.69 8.60
N GLN A 166 -5.48 11.73 7.64
CA GLN A 166 -4.09 11.32 7.84
C GLN A 166 -3.35 12.36 8.68
N MET A 167 -3.13 12.05 9.96
CA MET A 167 -2.36 12.91 10.85
C MET A 167 -0.85 12.88 10.56
N GLY A 168 -0.19 14.02 10.81
CA GLY A 168 1.27 14.11 10.88
C GLY A 168 1.87 13.58 12.19
N PRO A 169 3.16 13.80 12.45
CA PRO A 169 3.81 13.39 13.70
C PRO A 169 3.35 14.19 14.93
N GLU A 170 2.73 15.36 14.75
CA GLU A 170 2.48 16.32 15.82
C GLU A 170 1.55 15.81 16.94
N PRO A 171 0.41 15.12 16.64
CA PRO A 171 -0.41 14.52 17.69
C PRO A 171 0.35 13.48 18.53
N PHE A 172 1.22 12.68 17.89
CA PHE A 172 2.06 11.70 18.61
C PHE A 172 3.10 12.39 19.48
N VAL A 173 3.78 13.43 18.97
CA VAL A 173 4.76 14.20 19.77
C VAL A 173 4.08 14.83 20.98
N LYS A 174 2.88 15.40 20.79
CA LYS A 174 2.06 15.93 21.89
C LYS A 174 1.74 14.85 22.92
N ALA A 175 1.26 13.69 22.48
CA ALA A 175 0.96 12.55 23.34
C ALA A 175 2.17 12.08 24.16
N LEU A 176 3.34 11.98 23.51
CA LEU A 176 4.60 11.57 24.12
C LEU A 176 5.10 12.58 25.16
N LYS A 177 5.01 13.88 24.88
CA LYS A 177 5.50 14.94 25.77
C LYS A 177 4.60 15.18 26.98
N GLU A 178 3.29 15.24 26.77
CA GLU A 178 2.33 15.59 27.83
C GLU A 178 2.00 14.38 28.70
N GLY A 179 1.81 13.21 28.07
CA GLY A 179 1.39 12.00 28.77
C GLY A 179 2.51 11.07 29.18
N ASN A 180 3.65 11.10 28.48
CA ASN A 180 4.70 10.06 28.57
C ASN A 180 4.14 8.62 28.64
N PRO A 181 3.22 8.21 27.74
CA PRO A 181 2.64 6.88 27.75
C PRO A 181 3.68 5.80 27.41
N ASP A 182 3.45 4.58 27.85
CA ASP A 182 4.22 3.39 27.47
C ASP A 182 3.81 2.90 26.07
N ILE A 183 2.52 3.01 25.74
CA ILE A 183 1.93 2.57 24.48
C ILE A 183 1.12 3.71 23.88
N VAL A 184 1.31 4.00 22.60
CA VAL A 184 0.47 4.93 21.81
C VAL A 184 -0.18 4.16 20.68
N VAL A 185 -1.51 4.30 20.55
CA VAL A 185 -2.27 3.72 19.44
C VAL A 185 -3.04 4.83 18.74
N SER A 186 -2.88 4.99 17.43
CA SER A 186 -3.61 6.00 16.67
C SER A 186 -4.55 5.41 15.63
N GLY A 187 -5.55 6.20 15.25
CA GLY A 187 -6.25 6.05 13.99
C GLY A 187 -5.34 6.38 12.80
N ARG A 188 -5.95 6.80 11.69
CA ARG A 188 -5.30 7.00 10.40
C ARG A 188 -4.17 8.01 10.49
N ALA A 189 -2.96 7.57 10.14
CA ALA A 189 -1.78 8.43 10.10
C ALA A 189 -1.18 8.44 8.69
N TYR A 190 -0.40 9.47 8.40
CA TYR A 190 0.58 9.38 7.33
C TYR A 190 1.65 8.37 7.75
N ASP A 191 1.92 7.38 6.91
CA ASP A 191 2.64 6.16 7.30
C ASP A 191 4.01 6.40 8.00
N PRO A 192 4.84 7.41 7.62
CA PRO A 192 6.07 7.76 8.35
C PRO A 192 5.87 8.44 9.72
N SER A 193 4.69 8.98 10.01
CA SER A 193 4.41 9.84 11.16
C SER A 193 4.77 9.23 12.53
N PRO A 194 4.42 7.97 12.89
CA PRO A 194 4.77 7.44 14.21
C PRO A 194 6.29 7.32 14.41
N PHE A 195 7.02 6.99 13.34
CA PHE A 195 8.49 6.91 13.35
C PHE A 195 9.10 8.29 13.52
N ALA A 196 8.62 9.24 12.70
CA ALA A 196 9.09 10.61 12.72
C ALA A 196 8.81 11.25 14.08
N ALA A 197 7.62 11.02 14.65
CA ALA A 197 7.23 11.54 15.96
C ALA A 197 8.14 11.04 17.08
N PHE A 198 8.43 9.72 17.12
CA PHE A 198 9.32 9.18 18.14
C PHE A 198 10.72 9.79 18.05
N CYS A 199 11.26 9.92 16.84
CA CYS A 199 12.57 10.51 16.59
C CYS A 199 12.62 12.01 16.95
N ILE A 200 11.65 12.80 16.47
CA ILE A 200 11.56 14.25 16.71
C ILE A 200 11.36 14.55 18.19
N ASN A 201 10.56 13.73 18.89
CA ASN A 201 10.38 13.85 20.34
C ASN A 201 11.71 13.74 21.11
N LEU A 202 12.67 13.01 20.57
CA LEU A 202 14.00 12.80 21.14
C LEU A 202 15.10 13.67 20.51
N GLY A 203 14.73 14.67 19.69
CA GLY A 203 15.65 15.69 19.17
C GLY A 203 16.33 15.36 17.83
N VAL A 204 15.86 14.34 17.10
CA VAL A 204 16.29 14.05 15.73
C VAL A 204 15.68 15.07 14.76
N GLU A 205 16.41 15.42 13.70
CA GLU A 205 15.90 16.33 12.66
C GLU A 205 14.76 15.70 11.84
N ALA A 206 13.83 16.52 11.36
CA ALA A 206 12.66 16.03 10.63
C ALA A 206 13.02 15.22 9.37
N ALA A 207 14.01 15.66 8.60
CA ALA A 207 14.38 15.03 7.32
C ALA A 207 14.85 13.57 7.44
N PRO A 208 15.82 13.21 8.31
CA PRO A 208 16.17 11.81 8.53
C PRO A 208 15.04 11.03 9.20
N ALA A 209 14.26 11.66 10.09
CA ALA A 209 13.15 11.02 10.78
C ALA A 209 12.03 10.57 9.81
N PHE A 210 11.62 11.44 8.88
CA PHE A 210 10.65 11.09 7.84
C PHE A 210 11.22 10.10 6.81
N HIS A 211 12.49 10.24 6.42
CA HIS A 211 13.13 9.30 5.49
C HIS A 211 13.23 7.89 6.09
N LEU A 212 13.59 7.79 7.37
CA LEU A 212 13.56 6.55 8.12
C LEU A 212 12.15 5.96 8.14
N GLY A 213 11.15 6.76 8.52
CA GLY A 213 9.76 6.33 8.61
C GLY A 213 9.25 5.77 7.27
N LYS A 214 9.55 6.44 6.15
CA LYS A 214 9.17 5.98 4.81
C LYS A 214 9.71 4.59 4.46
N ILE A 215 10.88 4.23 5.00
CA ILE A 215 11.48 2.92 4.75
C ILE A 215 10.93 1.89 5.75
N LEU A 216 10.85 2.26 7.03
CA LEU A 216 10.41 1.35 8.09
C LEU A 216 8.90 1.10 8.15
N GLU A 217 8.05 1.95 7.56
CA GLU A 217 6.61 1.66 7.42
C GLU A 217 6.38 0.30 6.72
N CYS A 218 7.30 -0.08 5.84
CA CYS A 218 7.30 -1.38 5.17
C CYS A 218 8.21 -2.42 5.84
N GLY A 219 8.69 -2.19 7.06
CA GLY A 219 9.58 -3.09 7.80
C GLY A 219 10.84 -3.49 7.02
N GLY A 220 11.12 -4.79 6.98
CA GLY A 220 12.29 -5.39 6.31
C GLY A 220 12.20 -5.53 4.78
N GLN A 221 11.20 -4.93 4.12
CA GLN A 221 10.98 -5.16 2.69
C GLN A 221 12.09 -4.64 1.77
N CYS A 222 12.91 -3.69 2.23
CA CYS A 222 14.07 -3.18 1.50
C CYS A 222 15.34 -4.07 1.65
N ALA A 223 15.28 -5.14 2.44
CA ALA A 223 16.37 -6.10 2.57
C ALA A 223 16.45 -7.04 1.36
N VAL A 224 17.63 -7.65 1.17
CA VAL A 224 17.89 -8.67 0.15
C VAL A 224 18.51 -9.90 0.83
N PRO A 225 17.90 -11.10 0.70
CA PRO A 225 16.55 -11.34 0.20
C PRO A 225 15.48 -10.55 0.98
N LYS A 226 14.29 -10.40 0.40
CA LYS A 226 13.19 -9.62 0.99
C LYS A 226 12.87 -10.12 2.40
N GLY A 227 13.09 -9.26 3.39
CA GLY A 227 12.88 -9.54 4.80
C GLY A 227 11.55 -9.03 5.35
N ARG A 228 11.38 -9.16 6.67
CA ARG A 228 10.23 -8.63 7.40
C ARG A 228 10.60 -7.68 8.52
N SER A 229 11.68 -7.98 9.24
CA SER A 229 12.02 -7.32 10.51
C SER A 229 13.31 -6.53 10.39
N MET A 230 13.30 -5.30 10.86
CA MET A 230 14.40 -4.34 10.77
C MET A 230 14.64 -3.68 12.13
N ILE A 231 15.90 -3.42 12.45
CA ILE A 231 16.29 -2.48 13.49
C ILE A 231 16.93 -1.26 12.83
N ALA A 232 16.52 -0.07 13.28
CA ALA A 232 17.18 1.16 12.91
C ALA A 232 17.98 1.72 14.09
N THR A 233 19.16 2.26 13.82
CA THR A 233 19.93 3.08 14.76
C THR A 233 19.99 4.50 14.23
N ILE A 234 19.41 5.44 14.97
CA ILE A 234 19.13 6.81 14.55
C ILE A 234 20.05 7.77 15.30
N ARG A 235 20.56 8.74 14.56
CA ARG A 235 21.34 9.89 15.04
C ARG A 235 20.64 11.17 14.61
N LYS A 236 21.19 12.33 14.97
CA LYS A 236 20.56 13.63 14.69
C LYS A 236 20.24 13.85 13.20
N ASP A 237 21.15 13.49 12.30
CA ASP A 237 21.11 13.81 10.86
C ASP A 237 21.16 12.57 9.94
N SER A 238 21.20 11.36 10.51
CA SER A 238 21.45 10.11 9.79
C SER A 238 20.87 8.90 10.53
N PHE A 239 20.69 7.80 9.82
CA PHE A 239 20.25 6.53 10.41
C PHE A 239 20.87 5.32 9.71
N ASP A 240 20.99 4.23 10.45
CA ASP A 240 21.46 2.93 9.97
C ASP A 240 20.29 1.94 9.95
N LEU A 241 20.18 1.15 8.88
CA LEU A 241 19.18 0.08 8.75
C LEU A 241 19.88 -1.28 8.76
N THR A 242 19.49 -2.14 9.71
CA THR A 242 20.04 -3.48 9.86
C THR A 242 18.92 -4.53 9.87
N PRO A 243 18.88 -5.47 8.92
CA PRO A 243 17.89 -6.54 8.94
C PRO A 243 18.19 -7.52 10.08
N LEU A 244 17.14 -7.98 10.77
CA LEU A 244 17.29 -8.86 11.94
C LEU A 244 17.58 -10.32 11.56
N ASN A 245 17.27 -10.73 10.33
CA ASN A 245 17.64 -12.04 9.82
C ASN A 245 19.10 -12.03 9.34
N PRO A 246 20.00 -12.87 9.88
CA PRO A 246 21.43 -12.85 9.56
C PRO A 246 21.77 -13.10 8.09
N ILE A 247 20.91 -13.81 7.34
CA ILE A 247 21.15 -14.06 5.90
C ILE A 247 20.79 -12.84 5.03
N GLU A 248 20.04 -11.89 5.57
CA GLU A 248 19.58 -10.69 4.86
C GLU A 248 20.62 -9.56 4.98
N ARG A 249 20.65 -8.69 3.97
CA ARG A 249 21.41 -7.43 3.96
C ARG A 249 20.60 -6.30 3.36
N CYS A 250 20.84 -5.08 3.80
CA CYS A 250 20.47 -3.88 3.05
C CYS A 250 21.60 -3.54 2.07
N THR A 251 21.24 -2.99 0.91
CA THR A 251 22.18 -2.44 -0.06
C THR A 251 21.81 -0.99 -0.37
N PRO A 252 22.73 -0.14 -0.86
CA PRO A 252 22.41 1.23 -1.25
C PRO A 252 21.24 1.26 -2.24
N LEU A 253 21.30 0.37 -3.23
CA LEU A 253 20.27 0.20 -4.24
C LEU A 253 18.92 -0.22 -3.65
N SER A 254 18.90 -1.25 -2.79
CA SER A 254 17.63 -1.78 -2.25
C SER A 254 16.94 -0.82 -1.28
N VAL A 255 17.71 -0.03 -0.53
CA VAL A 255 17.19 1.02 0.36
C VAL A 255 16.69 2.21 -0.46
N ALA A 256 17.48 2.71 -1.42
CA ALA A 256 17.06 3.80 -2.30
C ALA A 256 15.82 3.42 -3.14
N ALA A 257 15.75 2.18 -3.64
CA ALA A 257 14.61 1.70 -4.42
C ALA A 257 13.29 1.66 -3.64
N HIS A 258 13.36 1.72 -2.31
CA HIS A 258 12.16 1.76 -1.48
C HIS A 258 11.44 3.12 -1.56
N SER A 259 12.11 4.21 -1.97
CA SER A 259 11.45 5.50 -2.21
C SER A 259 10.49 5.49 -3.40
N LEU A 260 10.67 4.56 -4.35
CA LEU A 260 9.78 4.36 -5.49
C LEU A 260 8.45 3.70 -5.11
N TYR A 261 8.46 2.89 -4.04
CA TYR A 261 7.37 1.99 -3.72
C TYR A 261 6.12 2.77 -3.29
N GLU A 262 5.04 2.62 -4.07
CA GLU A 262 3.72 3.23 -3.84
C GLU A 262 3.71 4.76 -3.79
N LYS A 263 4.65 5.40 -4.51
CA LYS A 263 4.74 6.87 -4.60
C LYS A 263 4.69 7.34 -6.05
N THR A 264 4.06 8.50 -6.27
CA THR A 264 3.94 9.15 -7.58
C THR A 264 5.32 9.50 -8.13
N ARG A 265 6.19 9.97 -7.22
CA ARG A 265 7.57 10.38 -7.46
C ARG A 265 8.49 9.75 -6.41
N PRO A 266 9.74 9.40 -6.75
CA PRO A 266 10.70 8.86 -5.79
C PRO A 266 11.58 9.92 -5.12
N ASP A 267 11.62 11.14 -5.66
CA ASP A 267 12.48 12.23 -5.23
C ASP A 267 11.77 13.24 -4.31
N GLN A 268 10.44 13.32 -4.38
CA GLN A 268 9.61 14.25 -3.61
C GLN A 268 8.39 13.53 -3.05
N LEU A 269 8.33 13.41 -1.72
CA LEU A 269 7.26 12.73 -1.01
C LEU A 269 6.48 13.75 -0.15
N PRO A 270 5.39 14.31 -0.66
CA PRO A 270 4.54 15.22 0.11
C PRO A 270 3.79 14.46 1.21
N GLY A 271 3.67 15.08 2.37
CA GLY A 271 2.90 14.59 3.51
C GLY A 271 2.43 15.75 4.39
N PRO A 272 1.75 15.47 5.51
CA PRO A 272 1.32 16.51 6.44
C PRO A 272 2.50 17.38 6.89
N GLY A 273 2.34 18.69 6.76
CA GLY A 273 3.31 19.71 7.18
C GLY A 273 4.50 19.97 6.25
N GLY A 274 4.71 19.19 5.18
CA GLY A 274 5.85 19.41 4.30
C GLY A 274 6.11 18.35 3.24
N VAL A 275 7.20 18.55 2.49
CA VAL A 275 7.67 17.62 1.45
C VAL A 275 9.04 17.07 1.86
N LEU A 276 9.15 15.74 1.86
CA LEU A 276 10.44 15.05 2.00
C LEU A 276 11.11 14.94 0.64
N HIS A 277 12.30 15.50 0.53
CA HIS A 277 13.17 15.49 -0.64
C HIS A 277 14.29 14.46 -0.48
N LEU A 278 14.44 13.60 -1.48
CA LEU A 278 15.38 12.47 -1.49
C LEU A 278 16.40 12.54 -2.65
N ASP A 279 16.36 13.60 -3.46
CA ASP A 279 17.27 13.82 -4.59
C ASP A 279 18.75 13.93 -4.17
N THR A 280 19.02 14.35 -2.94
CA THR A 280 20.37 14.47 -2.35
C THR A 280 20.67 13.39 -1.31
N ALA A 281 19.81 12.37 -1.18
CA ALA A 281 20.01 11.29 -0.21
C ALA A 281 21.21 10.41 -0.59
N ASN A 282 21.99 10.03 0.41
CA ASN A 282 23.17 9.19 0.28
C ASN A 282 23.00 7.89 1.05
N TYR A 283 23.59 6.82 0.54
CA TYR A 283 23.46 5.47 1.07
C TYR A 283 24.82 4.78 1.06
N LYS A 284 25.26 4.24 2.22
CA LYS A 284 26.56 3.57 2.35
C LYS A 284 26.45 2.28 3.13
N VAL A 285 26.99 1.18 2.59
CA VAL A 285 27.14 -0.08 3.33
C VAL A 285 28.21 0.08 4.40
N LEU A 286 27.93 -0.42 5.61
CA LEU A 286 28.88 -0.43 6.72
C LEU A 286 29.79 -1.66 6.68
N GLU A 287 30.78 -1.69 7.58
CA GLU A 287 31.84 -2.72 7.61
C GLU A 287 31.31 -4.15 7.80
N ASP A 288 30.12 -4.31 8.38
CA ASP A 288 29.47 -5.60 8.57
C ASP A 288 28.89 -6.21 7.27
N GLY A 289 28.88 -5.43 6.17
CA GLY A 289 28.38 -5.86 4.86
C GLY A 289 26.86 -6.07 4.79
N ARG A 290 26.12 -5.63 5.82
CA ARG A 290 24.66 -5.86 5.97
C ARG A 290 23.89 -4.60 6.28
N THR A 291 24.49 -3.67 7.00
CA THR A 291 23.87 -2.42 7.42
C THR A 291 24.10 -1.33 6.39
N VAL A 292 23.08 -0.52 6.13
CA VAL A 292 23.19 0.67 5.27
C VAL A 292 22.91 1.93 6.09
N ARG A 293 23.86 2.86 6.06
CA ARG A 293 23.70 4.22 6.56
C ARG A 293 23.06 5.11 5.51
N CYS A 294 22.10 5.91 5.93
CA CYS A 294 21.35 6.87 5.12
C CYS A 294 21.46 8.29 5.70
N TRP A 295 21.71 9.29 4.85
CA TRP A 295 21.77 10.70 5.25
C TRP A 295 21.54 11.66 4.07
N GLY A 296 21.43 12.97 4.34
CA GLY A 296 21.36 14.00 3.30
C GLY A 296 19.99 14.22 2.66
N SER A 297 18.92 13.60 3.20
CA SER A 297 17.54 13.98 2.87
C SER A 297 17.23 15.38 3.38
N ARG A 298 16.21 16.04 2.80
CA ARG A 298 15.75 17.36 3.24
C ARG A 298 14.24 17.34 3.45
N PHE A 299 13.75 18.05 4.47
CA PHE A 299 12.33 18.25 4.69
C PHE A 299 12.02 19.73 4.51
N VAL A 300 11.11 20.05 3.60
CA VAL A 300 10.72 21.43 3.27
C VAL A 300 9.29 21.64 3.76
N PRO A 301 9.06 22.43 4.82
CA PRO A 301 7.71 22.71 5.31
C PRO A 301 6.85 23.40 4.26
N THR A 302 5.56 23.07 4.21
CA THR A 302 4.59 23.80 3.38
C THR A 302 4.13 25.07 4.10
N PRO A 303 3.78 26.16 3.38
CA PRO A 303 3.28 27.39 3.99
C PRO A 303 1.97 27.19 4.76
N THR A 304 1.11 26.30 4.26
CA THR A 304 -0.15 25.90 4.89
C THR A 304 -0.02 24.44 5.32
N TYR A 305 -0.45 24.14 6.54
CA TYR A 305 -0.52 22.76 7.02
C TYR A 305 -1.79 22.10 6.48
N GLN A 306 -1.63 20.96 5.84
CA GLN A 306 -2.74 20.20 5.26
C GLN A 306 -2.73 18.77 5.74
N VAL A 307 -3.92 18.21 5.96
CA VAL A 307 -4.12 16.78 6.19
C VAL A 307 -4.92 16.18 5.05
N LYS A 308 -4.63 14.91 4.71
CA LYS A 308 -5.39 14.21 3.68
C LYS A 308 -6.61 13.54 4.29
N LEU A 309 -7.79 13.89 3.77
CA LEU A 309 -9.07 13.24 4.05
C LEU A 309 -9.27 12.05 3.12
N GLU A 310 -9.61 10.89 3.69
CA GLU A 310 -9.98 9.67 2.99
C GLU A 310 -11.37 9.22 3.46
N GLY A 311 -12.29 9.00 2.54
CA GLY A 311 -13.68 8.64 2.85
C GLY A 311 -14.36 7.88 1.73
N VAL A 312 -15.35 7.06 2.08
CA VAL A 312 -16.01 6.15 1.15
C VAL A 312 -17.53 6.21 1.27
N SER A 313 -18.22 6.10 0.14
CA SER A 313 -19.69 6.08 0.06
C SER A 313 -20.18 4.74 -0.49
N PRO A 314 -21.36 4.27 -0.05
CA PRO A 314 -21.97 3.07 -0.60
C PRO A 314 -22.45 3.33 -2.04
N VAL A 315 -22.34 2.30 -2.89
CA VAL A 315 -22.82 2.33 -4.29
C VAL A 315 -24.02 1.40 -4.46
N GLY A 316 -23.98 0.23 -3.83
CA GLY A 316 -25.01 -0.78 -3.96
C GLY A 316 -24.52 -2.15 -3.52
N HIS A 317 -25.01 -3.19 -4.17
CA HIS A 317 -24.69 -4.59 -3.89
C HIS A 317 -24.23 -5.29 -5.16
N ARG A 318 -23.20 -6.15 -5.05
CA ARG A 318 -22.59 -6.85 -6.17
C ARG A 318 -23.05 -8.30 -6.23
N ALA A 319 -23.42 -8.75 -7.43
CA ALA A 319 -23.52 -10.16 -7.77
C ALA A 319 -22.58 -10.45 -8.94
N ILE A 320 -22.03 -11.66 -8.97
CA ILE A 320 -21.14 -12.10 -10.05
C ILE A 320 -21.57 -13.44 -10.61
N PHE A 321 -21.21 -13.70 -11.87
CA PHE A 321 -21.18 -15.04 -12.44
C PHE A 321 -19.92 -15.21 -13.27
N ILE A 322 -19.43 -16.44 -13.35
CA ILE A 322 -18.22 -16.78 -14.12
C ILE A 322 -18.49 -17.97 -15.02
N GLY A 323 -17.88 -17.96 -16.21
CA GLY A 323 -17.88 -19.09 -17.14
C GLY A 323 -17.06 -18.80 -18.38
N GLY A 324 -17.07 -19.70 -19.36
CA GLY A 324 -16.26 -19.58 -20.56
C GLY A 324 -17.01 -19.80 -21.87
N PHE A 325 -16.48 -19.21 -22.94
CA PHE A 325 -16.84 -19.52 -24.32
C PHE A 325 -15.66 -20.20 -25.02
N ARG A 326 -15.98 -21.22 -25.83
CA ARG A 326 -15.00 -21.97 -26.63
C ARG A 326 -15.39 -22.09 -28.10
N ASP A 327 -16.62 -21.75 -28.46
CA ASP A 327 -17.06 -21.79 -29.86
C ASP A 327 -16.38 -20.65 -30.64
N PRO A 328 -15.57 -20.94 -31.67
CA PRO A 328 -14.87 -19.91 -32.45
C PRO A 328 -15.84 -18.97 -33.20
N ILE A 329 -17.04 -19.43 -33.56
CA ILE A 329 -18.05 -18.59 -34.23
C ILE A 329 -18.57 -17.52 -33.25
N LEU A 330 -18.85 -17.90 -32.01
CA LEU A 330 -19.26 -16.96 -30.97
C LEU A 330 -18.11 -16.01 -30.62
N ILE A 331 -16.89 -16.53 -30.41
CA ILE A 331 -15.72 -15.72 -30.05
C ILE A 331 -15.43 -14.65 -31.11
N ALA A 332 -15.58 -14.98 -32.39
CA ALA A 332 -15.42 -14.00 -33.49
C ALA A 332 -16.44 -12.84 -33.43
N GLY A 333 -17.63 -13.06 -32.87
CA GLY A 333 -18.69 -12.07 -32.69
C GLY A 333 -18.93 -11.67 -31.22
N LEU A 334 -17.93 -11.82 -30.34
CA LEU A 334 -18.13 -11.75 -28.89
C LEU A 334 -18.70 -10.41 -28.40
N ASP A 335 -18.25 -9.28 -28.97
CA ASP A 335 -18.74 -7.96 -28.58
C ASP A 335 -20.20 -7.77 -28.97
N ASP A 336 -20.61 -8.19 -30.18
CA ASP A 336 -22.03 -8.18 -30.55
C ASP A 336 -22.86 -9.06 -29.60
N PHE A 337 -22.34 -10.26 -29.29
CA PHE A 337 -23.04 -11.19 -28.42
C PHE A 337 -23.26 -10.62 -27.01
N LEU A 338 -22.21 -10.12 -26.36
CA LEU A 338 -22.30 -9.61 -24.99
C LEU A 338 -23.01 -8.24 -24.92
N GLU A 339 -22.62 -7.29 -25.76
CA GLU A 339 -23.07 -5.90 -25.65
C GLU A 339 -24.39 -5.62 -26.38
N ASN A 340 -24.64 -6.25 -27.53
CA ASN A 340 -25.85 -5.98 -28.32
C ASN A 340 -26.96 -7.02 -28.13
N ARG A 341 -26.65 -8.25 -27.69
CA ARG A 341 -27.65 -9.32 -27.51
C ARG A 341 -27.94 -9.56 -26.03
N VAL A 342 -26.94 -10.04 -25.28
CA VAL A 342 -27.11 -10.36 -23.85
C VAL A 342 -27.54 -9.12 -23.07
N ARG A 343 -26.75 -8.04 -23.11
CA ARG A 343 -27.06 -6.81 -22.37
C ARG A 343 -28.42 -6.22 -22.76
N ASN A 344 -28.76 -6.15 -24.04
CA ASN A 344 -30.04 -5.59 -24.48
C ASN A 344 -31.25 -6.46 -24.09
N TYR A 345 -31.12 -7.78 -24.16
CA TYR A 345 -32.16 -8.69 -23.67
C TYR A 345 -32.36 -8.52 -22.16
N THR A 346 -31.27 -8.45 -21.39
CA THR A 346 -31.32 -8.21 -19.95
C THR A 346 -31.93 -6.84 -19.62
N ARG A 347 -31.61 -5.78 -20.37
CA ARG A 347 -32.27 -4.45 -20.25
C ARG A 347 -33.76 -4.50 -20.56
N GLY A 348 -34.20 -5.35 -21.49
CA GLY A 348 -35.62 -5.56 -21.78
C GLY A 348 -36.39 -6.11 -20.58
N LEU A 349 -35.75 -6.97 -19.78
CA LEU A 349 -36.32 -7.54 -18.55
C LEU A 349 -36.14 -6.61 -17.33
N PHE A 350 -35.08 -5.80 -17.32
CA PHE A 350 -34.74 -4.86 -16.25
C PHE A 350 -34.48 -3.46 -16.85
N PRO A 351 -35.55 -2.67 -17.10
CA PRO A 351 -35.42 -1.37 -17.77
C PRO A 351 -34.55 -0.36 -17.04
N GLU A 352 -34.26 -0.54 -15.75
CA GLU A 352 -33.36 0.29 -14.95
C GLU A 352 -31.86 0.03 -15.23
N LEU A 353 -31.52 -1.11 -15.83
CA LEU A 353 -30.14 -1.52 -16.07
C LEU A 353 -29.40 -0.53 -17.00
N ASP A 354 -28.21 -0.12 -16.56
CA ASP A 354 -27.31 0.83 -17.22
C ASP A 354 -27.88 2.26 -17.40
N LYS A 355 -28.98 2.61 -16.72
CA LYS A 355 -29.50 3.99 -16.69
C LYS A 355 -28.78 4.89 -15.68
N SER A 356 -28.07 4.30 -14.72
CA SER A 356 -27.27 5.02 -13.72
C SER A 356 -26.07 4.16 -13.30
N GLU A 357 -25.15 4.73 -12.52
CA GLU A 357 -24.00 4.00 -12.01
C GLU A 357 -24.36 2.95 -10.95
N ASN A 358 -25.52 3.12 -10.30
CA ASN A 358 -25.98 2.27 -9.21
C ASN A 358 -26.70 1.00 -9.71
N CYS A 359 -26.89 0.86 -11.03
CA CYS A 359 -27.44 -0.35 -11.65
C CYS A 359 -26.71 -0.62 -12.97
N ARG A 360 -25.69 -1.48 -12.97
CA ARG A 360 -24.83 -1.76 -14.13
C ARG A 360 -24.52 -3.24 -14.28
N LEU A 361 -24.35 -3.66 -15.54
CA LEU A 361 -23.80 -4.96 -15.91
C LEU A 361 -22.44 -4.74 -16.61
N ILE A 362 -21.41 -5.47 -16.21
CA ILE A 362 -20.06 -5.35 -16.78
C ILE A 362 -19.56 -6.75 -17.11
N PHE A 363 -18.99 -6.90 -18.31
CA PHE A 363 -18.33 -8.13 -18.71
C PHE A 363 -16.81 -7.96 -18.65
N HIS A 364 -16.16 -8.80 -17.86
CA HIS A 364 -14.70 -8.91 -17.79
C HIS A 364 -14.26 -10.13 -18.59
N VAL A 365 -13.58 -9.90 -19.72
CA VAL A 365 -13.24 -10.94 -20.70
C VAL A 365 -11.77 -11.37 -20.57
N TYR A 366 -11.53 -12.43 -19.81
CA TYR A 366 -10.23 -13.07 -19.67
C TYR A 366 -9.85 -13.81 -20.95
N GLY A 367 -8.57 -13.76 -21.31
CA GLY A 367 -8.10 -14.20 -22.63
C GLY A 367 -8.27 -13.13 -23.72
N ARG A 368 -8.67 -11.91 -23.35
CA ARG A 368 -8.72 -10.75 -24.26
C ARG A 368 -8.11 -9.49 -23.63
N ASN A 369 -8.81 -8.90 -22.65
CA ASN A 369 -8.41 -7.64 -22.03
C ASN A 369 -8.95 -7.46 -20.60
N ALA A 370 -9.27 -8.55 -19.88
CA ALA A 370 -9.85 -8.45 -18.53
C ALA A 370 -8.99 -7.72 -17.50
N ILE A 371 -7.66 -7.67 -17.67
CA ILE A 371 -6.70 -7.08 -16.71
C ILE A 371 -6.45 -5.60 -17.03
N MET A 372 -6.07 -5.30 -18.27
CA MET A 372 -5.67 -3.95 -18.68
C MET A 372 -6.84 -3.12 -19.26
N GLY A 373 -7.95 -3.77 -19.64
CA GLY A 373 -9.13 -3.13 -20.22
C GLY A 373 -8.78 -2.25 -21.43
N PRO A 374 -9.04 -0.93 -21.41
CA PRO A 374 -8.69 -0.01 -22.49
C PRO A 374 -7.18 0.22 -22.62
N LEU A 375 -6.39 -0.12 -21.59
CA LEU A 375 -4.93 -0.03 -21.66
C LEU A 375 -4.30 -1.21 -22.41
N GLU A 376 -5.06 -2.24 -22.77
CA GLU A 376 -4.56 -3.43 -23.48
C GLU A 376 -4.17 -3.06 -24.92
N PRO A 377 -2.88 -3.09 -25.31
CA PRO A 377 -2.48 -2.77 -26.67
C PRO A 377 -2.89 -3.82 -27.70
N ASN A 378 -3.11 -5.09 -27.30
CA ASN A 378 -3.45 -6.19 -28.21
C ASN A 378 -4.68 -6.98 -27.73
N PRO A 379 -5.91 -6.42 -27.79
CA PRO A 379 -7.13 -7.03 -27.27
C PRO A 379 -7.70 -8.12 -28.19
N VAL A 380 -6.85 -9.02 -28.69
CA VAL A 380 -7.25 -10.14 -29.54
C VAL A 380 -7.71 -11.30 -28.65
N PRO A 381 -8.95 -11.81 -28.82
CA PRO A 381 -9.42 -12.97 -28.05
C PRO A 381 -8.57 -14.22 -28.29
N SER A 382 -8.29 -14.96 -27.22
CA SER A 382 -7.74 -16.32 -27.28
C SER A 382 -8.77 -17.32 -27.82
N HIS A 383 -8.31 -18.54 -28.14
CA HIS A 383 -9.17 -19.66 -28.59
C HIS A 383 -10.18 -20.11 -27.52
N GLU A 384 -9.99 -19.69 -26.27
CA GLU A 384 -10.93 -19.83 -25.16
C GLU A 384 -10.96 -18.51 -24.39
N VAL A 385 -12.16 -18.02 -24.07
CA VAL A 385 -12.35 -16.77 -23.32
C VAL A 385 -13.17 -17.01 -22.06
N GLY A 386 -12.69 -16.49 -20.94
CA GLY A 386 -13.43 -16.50 -19.68
C GLY A 386 -14.21 -15.20 -19.53
N VAL A 387 -15.46 -15.27 -19.08
CA VAL A 387 -16.26 -14.09 -18.75
C VAL A 387 -16.62 -14.11 -17.27
N LEU A 388 -16.19 -13.06 -16.57
CA LEU A 388 -16.74 -12.67 -15.28
C LEU A 388 -17.78 -11.57 -15.53
N GLY A 389 -19.05 -11.91 -15.38
CA GLY A 389 -20.14 -10.94 -15.37
C GLY A 389 -20.25 -10.32 -13.98
N GLU A 390 -20.07 -9.02 -13.87
CA GLU A 390 -20.26 -8.23 -12.65
C GLU A 390 -21.56 -7.44 -12.78
N VAL A 391 -22.44 -7.59 -11.79
CA VAL A 391 -23.66 -6.80 -11.68
C VAL A 391 -23.62 -6.02 -10.38
N VAL A 392 -23.88 -4.72 -10.46
CA VAL A 392 -24.14 -3.87 -9.29
C VAL A 392 -25.55 -3.34 -9.39
N ALA A 393 -26.31 -3.41 -8.28
CA ALA A 393 -27.67 -2.90 -8.19
C ALA A 393 -27.96 -2.35 -6.78
N PRO A 394 -29.07 -1.60 -6.57
CA PRO A 394 -29.38 -1.06 -5.24
C PRO A 394 -29.63 -2.10 -4.14
N THR A 395 -29.97 -3.34 -4.50
CA THR A 395 -30.22 -4.44 -3.54
C THR A 395 -29.60 -5.75 -4.01
N ALA A 396 -29.23 -6.61 -3.05
CA ALA A 396 -28.70 -7.95 -3.32
C ALA A 396 -29.64 -8.79 -4.20
N ALA A 397 -30.94 -8.77 -3.90
CA ALA A 397 -31.94 -9.51 -4.67
C ALA A 397 -32.01 -9.04 -6.13
N LYS A 398 -31.93 -7.72 -6.36
CA LYS A 398 -31.94 -7.16 -7.72
C LYS A 398 -30.65 -7.49 -8.47
N ALA A 399 -29.50 -7.36 -7.83
CA ALA A 399 -28.21 -7.71 -8.43
C ALA A 399 -28.19 -9.18 -8.85
N MET A 400 -28.68 -10.08 -7.98
CA MET A 400 -28.78 -11.51 -8.27
C MET A 400 -29.74 -11.83 -9.42
N ALA A 401 -30.91 -11.18 -9.46
CA ALA A 401 -31.88 -11.37 -10.52
C ALA A 401 -31.35 -10.95 -11.90
N ILE A 402 -30.64 -9.82 -11.96
CA ILE A 402 -30.00 -9.33 -13.20
C ILE A 402 -28.85 -10.26 -13.59
N ALA A 403 -28.00 -10.66 -12.65
CA ALA A 403 -26.88 -11.58 -12.90
C ALA A 403 -27.37 -12.92 -13.46
N ASN A 404 -28.43 -13.47 -12.88
CA ASN A 404 -29.05 -14.70 -13.36
C ASN A 404 -29.57 -14.56 -14.79
N SER A 405 -30.32 -13.50 -15.08
CA SER A 405 -30.83 -13.23 -16.44
C SER A 405 -29.71 -13.06 -17.46
N ALA A 406 -28.67 -12.30 -17.12
CA ALA A 406 -27.50 -12.10 -17.99
C ALA A 406 -26.75 -13.42 -18.26
N ARG A 407 -26.54 -14.25 -17.24
CA ARG A 407 -25.90 -15.56 -17.40
C ARG A 407 -26.76 -16.53 -18.22
N VAL A 408 -28.07 -16.63 -17.96
CA VAL A 408 -29.00 -17.45 -18.75
C VAL A 408 -28.97 -17.01 -20.22
N SER A 409 -28.91 -15.69 -20.45
CA SER A 409 -28.79 -15.13 -21.79
C SER A 409 -27.47 -15.50 -22.45
N CYS A 410 -26.35 -15.45 -21.73
CA CYS A 410 -25.06 -15.95 -22.21
C CYS A 410 -25.16 -17.42 -22.64
N LEU A 411 -25.91 -18.25 -21.90
CA LEU A 411 -26.07 -19.68 -22.19
C LEU A 411 -26.95 -19.96 -23.40
N HIS A 412 -28.04 -19.22 -23.62
CA HIS A 412 -29.09 -19.63 -24.55
C HIS A 412 -29.36 -18.70 -25.74
N LEU A 413 -28.85 -17.47 -25.75
CA LEU A 413 -29.17 -16.54 -26.84
C LEU A 413 -28.54 -16.97 -28.18
N TYR A 414 -29.28 -16.70 -29.25
CA TYR A 414 -28.83 -16.90 -30.62
C TYR A 414 -27.71 -15.92 -31.01
N TYR A 415 -26.73 -16.41 -31.77
CA TYR A 415 -25.76 -15.61 -32.51
C TYR A 415 -25.65 -16.11 -33.96
N PRO A 416 -25.26 -15.25 -34.92
CA PRO A 416 -25.18 -15.63 -36.34
C PRO A 416 -24.25 -16.82 -36.57
N GLY A 417 -24.75 -17.85 -37.26
CA GLY A 417 -23.97 -19.04 -37.60
C GLY A 417 -23.85 -20.08 -36.48
N ILE A 418 -24.58 -19.94 -35.37
CA ILE A 418 -24.61 -20.94 -34.28
C ILE A 418 -24.91 -22.35 -34.80
N LEU A 419 -24.08 -23.31 -34.42
CA LEU A 419 -24.28 -24.74 -34.69
C LEU A 419 -24.64 -25.53 -33.43
N ALA A 420 -24.03 -25.17 -32.29
CA ALA A 420 -24.30 -25.78 -30.99
C ALA A 420 -25.53 -25.14 -30.34
N THR A 421 -26.68 -25.81 -30.37
CA THR A 421 -27.96 -25.26 -29.88
C THR A 421 -28.28 -25.61 -28.43
N THR A 422 -27.47 -26.45 -27.77
CA THR A 422 -27.70 -26.94 -26.40
C THR A 422 -27.15 -26.01 -25.32
N GLY A 423 -26.28 -25.05 -25.66
CA GLY A 423 -25.76 -24.04 -24.75
C GLY A 423 -24.41 -23.47 -25.16
N ASN A 424 -24.21 -22.17 -24.96
CA ASN A 424 -23.00 -21.46 -25.38
C ASN A 424 -21.97 -21.30 -24.25
N PHE A 425 -22.40 -21.34 -22.98
CA PHE A 425 -21.63 -20.85 -21.83
C PHE A 425 -21.30 -21.97 -20.83
N ALA A 426 -20.01 -22.22 -20.63
CA ALA A 426 -19.53 -23.24 -19.69
C ALA A 426 -19.35 -22.66 -18.28
N SER A 427 -20.28 -22.95 -17.36
CA SER A 427 -20.23 -22.50 -15.96
C SER A 427 -19.46 -23.49 -15.08
N PRO A 428 -18.41 -23.08 -14.34
CA PRO A 428 -17.59 -23.98 -13.53
C PRO A 428 -18.11 -24.17 -12.09
N LEU A 429 -19.12 -23.42 -11.66
CA LEU A 429 -19.59 -23.39 -10.26
C LEU A 429 -21.09 -23.67 -10.16
N SER A 430 -21.51 -24.23 -9.02
CA SER A 430 -22.92 -24.36 -8.60
C SER A 430 -23.01 -23.94 -7.13
N PRO A 431 -23.76 -22.87 -6.79
CA PRO A 431 -24.61 -22.06 -7.67
C PRO A 431 -23.83 -21.29 -8.74
N HIS A 432 -24.49 -21.00 -9.87
CA HIS A 432 -23.84 -20.37 -11.02
C HIS A 432 -23.60 -18.86 -10.84
N GLU A 433 -24.41 -18.20 -10.03
CA GLU A 433 -24.27 -16.81 -9.60
C GLU A 433 -23.93 -16.75 -8.11
N GLN A 434 -23.15 -15.74 -7.72
CA GLN A 434 -22.66 -15.56 -6.36
C GLN A 434 -22.94 -14.15 -5.87
N ASP A 435 -23.30 -14.06 -4.60
CA ASP A 435 -23.34 -12.80 -3.87
C ASP A 435 -21.90 -12.37 -3.55
N ALA A 436 -21.50 -11.19 -4.05
CA ALA A 436 -20.18 -10.62 -3.83
C ALA A 436 -20.18 -9.43 -2.85
N GLY A 437 -21.32 -9.18 -2.19
CA GLY A 437 -21.45 -8.24 -1.07
C GLY A 437 -21.65 -6.77 -1.46
N ALA A 438 -21.61 -5.90 -0.45
CA ALA A 438 -21.77 -4.46 -0.62
C ALA A 438 -20.60 -3.84 -1.42
N VAL A 439 -20.92 -2.80 -2.19
CA VAL A 439 -19.96 -2.06 -3.03
C VAL A 439 -19.83 -0.64 -2.52
N PHE A 440 -18.59 -0.16 -2.49
CA PHE A 440 -18.23 1.18 -2.07
C PHE A 440 -17.36 1.86 -3.13
N LYS A 441 -17.31 3.18 -3.09
CA LYS A 441 -16.37 4.00 -3.86
C LYS A 441 -15.64 4.95 -2.91
N PHE A 442 -14.41 5.33 -3.25
CA PHE A 442 -13.78 6.50 -2.65
C PHE A 442 -14.59 7.75 -3.06
N SER A 443 -15.15 8.45 -2.08
CA SER A 443 -15.91 9.70 -2.27
C SER A 443 -15.14 10.91 -1.77
N VAL A 444 -14.23 10.71 -0.81
CA VAL A 444 -13.35 11.76 -0.29
C VAL A 444 -11.90 11.31 -0.46
N TYR A 445 -11.13 12.08 -1.21
CA TYR A 445 -9.68 11.95 -1.34
C TYR A 445 -9.07 13.35 -1.54
N HIS A 446 -9.10 14.16 -0.49
CA HIS A 446 -8.88 15.61 -0.57
C HIS A 446 -7.90 16.07 0.50
N LEU A 447 -7.30 17.24 0.30
CA LEU A 447 -6.49 17.93 1.29
C LEU A 447 -7.35 18.98 2.00
N MET A 448 -7.23 19.06 3.32
CA MET A 448 -7.93 20.05 4.16
C MET A 448 -6.91 20.89 4.91
N ASP A 449 -7.04 22.22 4.79
CA ASP A 449 -6.20 23.18 5.49
C ASP A 449 -6.58 23.25 6.97
N ILE A 450 -5.58 23.12 7.84
CA ILE A 450 -5.73 23.18 9.28
C ILE A 450 -4.72 24.16 9.88
N ASP A 451 -5.15 24.81 10.96
CA ASP A 451 -4.36 25.86 11.61
C ASP A 451 -3.48 25.29 12.74
N ASP A 452 -3.90 24.18 13.36
CA ASP A 452 -3.16 23.43 14.39
C ASP A 452 -3.04 21.95 13.98
N ALA A 453 -1.80 21.48 13.81
CA ALA A 453 -1.50 20.09 13.44
C ALA A 453 -1.88 19.07 14.52
N ALA A 454 -2.09 19.51 15.76
CA ALA A 454 -2.52 18.69 16.88
C ALA A 454 -3.88 19.14 17.46
N ASP A 455 -4.74 19.68 16.58
CA ASP A 455 -6.09 20.11 16.91
C ASP A 455 -6.88 18.95 17.56
N PRO A 456 -7.32 19.09 18.82
CA PRO A 456 -8.03 18.02 19.54
C PRO A 456 -9.43 17.73 18.98
N THR A 457 -9.99 18.61 18.14
CA THR A 457 -11.26 18.35 17.45
C THR A 457 -11.10 17.41 16.26
N LEU A 458 -9.89 17.31 15.72
CA LEU A 458 -9.52 16.38 14.63
C LEU A 458 -8.82 15.14 15.15
N PHE A 459 -7.91 15.32 16.11
CA PHE A 459 -7.03 14.27 16.63
C PHE A 459 -7.11 14.21 18.16
N PRO A 460 -8.27 13.82 18.74
CA PRO A 460 -8.45 13.77 20.18
C PRO A 460 -7.48 12.77 20.81
N ILE A 461 -6.79 13.19 21.88
CA ILE A 461 -5.84 12.36 22.63
C ILE A 461 -6.44 11.99 23.97
N ASN A 462 -6.52 10.68 24.27
CA ASN A 462 -6.95 10.17 25.57
C ASN A 462 -5.83 9.37 26.23
N TYR A 463 -5.78 9.37 27.56
CA TYR A 463 -4.82 8.59 28.34
C TYR A 463 -5.55 7.65 29.30
N LEU A 464 -5.08 6.41 29.39
CA LEU A 464 -5.68 5.34 30.18
C LEU A 464 -4.57 4.60 30.94
N ASP A 465 -4.77 4.36 32.22
CA ASP A 465 -3.98 3.39 32.98
C ASP A 465 -4.65 2.01 32.86
N VAL A 466 -3.94 1.02 32.33
CA VAL A 466 -4.50 -0.31 32.03
C VAL A 466 -3.68 -1.39 32.73
N GLY A 467 -4.38 -2.35 33.33
CA GLY A 467 -3.81 -3.58 33.86
C GLY A 467 -3.47 -3.55 35.37
N PRO A 468 -3.38 -4.75 36.00
CA PRO A 468 -3.28 -4.88 37.45
C PRO A 468 -1.85 -4.65 37.99
N GLY A 469 -0.81 -4.76 37.16
CA GLY A 469 0.58 -4.62 37.60
C GLY A 469 1.07 -5.74 38.51
N THR A 470 0.56 -6.95 38.32
CA THR A 470 0.91 -8.16 39.08
C THR A 470 2.08 -8.93 38.48
N TYR A 471 2.54 -8.57 37.28
CA TYR A 471 3.67 -9.21 36.62
C TYR A 471 5.00 -8.97 37.35
N THR A 472 5.93 -9.91 37.18
CA THR A 472 7.32 -9.75 37.63
C THR A 472 8.23 -9.52 36.43
N LYS A 473 9.04 -8.45 36.47
CA LYS A 473 10.00 -8.14 35.41
C LYS A 473 11.03 -9.27 35.28
N ASN A 474 11.19 -9.81 34.07
CA ASN A 474 12.18 -10.84 33.75
C ASN A 474 13.14 -10.34 32.66
N PRO A 475 14.37 -9.94 33.00
CA PRO A 475 15.39 -9.48 32.04
C PRO A 475 15.86 -10.54 31.03
N SER A 476 15.46 -11.81 31.22
CA SER A 476 15.75 -12.94 30.32
C SER A 476 14.53 -13.39 29.52
N HIS A 477 13.39 -12.70 29.64
CA HIS A 477 12.18 -13.09 28.92
C HIS A 477 12.41 -13.07 27.41
N GLY A 478 12.18 -14.20 26.76
CA GLY A 478 12.26 -14.32 25.31
C GLY A 478 13.56 -14.92 24.79
N GLN A 479 14.54 -15.18 25.67
CA GLN A 479 15.77 -15.90 25.33
C GLN A 479 15.51 -17.31 24.79
N GLN A 480 14.40 -17.94 25.18
CA GLN A 480 14.00 -19.26 24.68
C GLN A 480 13.55 -19.27 23.21
N PHE A 481 13.30 -18.11 22.60
CA PHE A 481 12.79 -18.03 21.23
C PHE A 481 13.88 -17.94 20.16
N TYR A 482 15.15 -17.80 20.53
CA TYR A 482 16.25 -17.74 19.57
C TYR A 482 17.51 -18.43 20.10
N GLU A 483 18.31 -18.98 19.20
CA GLU A 483 19.64 -19.50 19.53
C GLU A 483 20.69 -18.56 18.94
N LEU A 484 21.48 -17.90 19.79
CA LEU A 484 22.44 -16.86 19.36
C LEU A 484 23.39 -17.36 18.25
N LYS A 485 23.86 -18.61 18.32
CA LYS A 485 24.72 -19.25 17.30
C LYS A 485 24.11 -19.24 15.88
N ASN A 486 22.78 -19.18 15.75
CA ASN A 486 22.11 -19.11 14.45
C ASN A 486 22.24 -17.72 13.79
N PHE A 487 22.66 -16.72 14.56
CA PHE A 487 22.83 -15.34 14.11
C PHE A 487 24.30 -14.93 13.98
N LEU A 488 25.19 -15.59 14.72
CA LEU A 488 26.61 -15.23 14.74
C LEU A 488 27.38 -15.88 13.59
N GLY A 489 28.23 -15.09 12.92
CA GLY A 489 29.15 -15.60 11.89
C GLY A 489 28.48 -16.06 10.60
N VAL A 490 27.16 -15.91 10.49
CA VAL A 490 26.42 -16.18 9.26
C VAL A 490 26.73 -15.07 8.26
N SER A 491 27.27 -15.46 7.11
CA SER A 491 27.44 -14.55 6.00
C SER A 491 26.11 -14.30 5.30
N PRO A 492 25.81 -13.07 4.87
CA PRO A 492 24.56 -12.79 4.20
C PRO A 492 24.56 -13.42 2.82
N GLN A 493 23.37 -13.67 2.28
CA GLN A 493 23.24 -14.26 0.95
C GLN A 493 23.93 -13.39 -0.11
N GLU A 494 24.61 -14.02 -1.07
CA GLU A 494 25.17 -13.34 -2.23
C GLU A 494 24.07 -12.86 -3.17
N ILE A 495 24.26 -11.66 -3.74
CA ILE A 495 23.32 -11.06 -4.69
C ILE A 495 23.94 -11.21 -6.08
N PRO A 496 23.44 -12.14 -6.92
CA PRO A 496 23.96 -12.27 -8.27
C PRO A 496 23.59 -11.03 -9.10
N LYS A 497 24.57 -10.49 -9.82
CA LYS A 497 24.31 -9.47 -10.84
C LYS A 497 23.90 -10.14 -12.15
N LYS A 498 22.96 -9.51 -12.85
CA LYS A 498 22.50 -9.93 -14.17
C LYS A 498 23.61 -9.74 -15.19
N GLN A 499 23.91 -10.79 -15.95
CA GLN A 499 24.83 -10.72 -17.07
C GLN A 499 24.07 -10.22 -18.30
N VAL A 500 24.46 -9.06 -18.83
CA VAL A 500 23.76 -8.42 -19.95
C VAL A 500 24.70 -8.31 -21.16
N PRO A 501 24.32 -8.87 -22.34
CA PRO A 501 25.13 -8.77 -23.55
C PRO A 501 25.18 -7.34 -24.11
N THR A 502 26.22 -7.03 -24.88
CA THR A 502 26.39 -5.72 -25.53
C THR A 502 25.51 -5.53 -26.77
N SER A 503 24.99 -6.61 -27.36
CA SER A 503 24.05 -6.60 -28.48
C SER A 503 22.68 -6.05 -28.09
N ALA A 504 21.83 -5.72 -29.07
CA ALA A 504 20.44 -5.34 -28.84
C ALA A 504 19.72 -6.39 -27.96
N ILE A 505 18.83 -5.91 -27.10
CA ILE A 505 18.21 -6.71 -26.02
C ILE A 505 16.82 -6.15 -25.68
N THR A 506 16.01 -6.90 -24.94
CA THR A 506 14.73 -6.41 -24.41
C THR A 506 14.86 -5.83 -23.01
N MET A 507 13.89 -5.01 -22.60
CA MET A 507 13.80 -4.50 -21.23
C MET A 507 13.75 -5.62 -20.19
N ARG A 508 13.02 -6.70 -20.49
CA ARG A 508 12.96 -7.91 -19.64
C ARG A 508 14.35 -8.49 -19.34
N ASP A 509 15.25 -8.47 -20.32
CA ASP A 509 16.55 -9.12 -20.20
C ASP A 509 17.64 -8.20 -19.67
N ILE A 510 17.46 -6.87 -19.70
CA ILE A 510 18.41 -5.90 -19.09
C ILE A 510 18.01 -5.43 -17.69
N ALA A 511 16.71 -5.29 -17.38
CA ALA A 511 16.26 -4.83 -16.06
C ALA A 511 16.36 -5.93 -14.99
N SER A 512 16.66 -5.56 -13.75
CA SER A 512 16.60 -6.48 -12.61
C SER A 512 15.19 -6.57 -12.02
N VAL A 513 14.41 -5.49 -12.10
CA VAL A 513 13.00 -5.42 -11.69
C VAL A 513 12.21 -4.64 -12.73
N VAL A 514 11.04 -5.15 -13.10
CA VAL A 514 10.00 -4.40 -13.82
C VAL A 514 8.69 -4.67 -13.09
N ARG A 515 8.06 -3.63 -12.55
CA ARG A 515 6.83 -3.79 -11.75
C ARG A 515 5.86 -2.66 -11.99
N SER A 516 4.60 -2.93 -11.67
CA SER A 516 3.55 -1.94 -11.57
C SER A 516 2.90 -2.04 -10.20
N LYS A 517 2.41 -0.92 -9.68
CA LYS A 517 1.72 -0.85 -8.39
C LYS A 517 0.84 0.41 -8.36
N ASN A 518 -0.05 0.50 -7.38
CA ASN A 518 -0.80 1.73 -7.13
C ASN A 518 0.11 2.83 -6.55
N SER A 519 -0.25 4.09 -6.79
CA SER A 519 0.26 5.24 -6.04
C SER A 519 -0.95 6.00 -5.48
N GLY A 520 -1.55 5.41 -4.44
CA GLY A 520 -2.90 5.78 -4.02
C GLY A 520 -4.00 5.29 -4.98
N PRO A 521 -5.27 5.64 -4.72
CA PRO A 521 -6.42 5.02 -5.40
C PRO A 521 -6.66 5.45 -6.84
N PHE A 522 -5.99 6.51 -7.31
CA PHE A 522 -6.29 7.16 -8.60
C PHE A 522 -5.10 7.19 -9.56
N GLU A 523 -3.94 6.66 -9.14
CA GLU A 523 -2.74 6.61 -9.95
C GLU A 523 -2.17 5.19 -10.02
N LEU A 524 -1.59 4.87 -11.17
CA LEU A 524 -0.86 3.63 -11.42
C LEU A 524 0.60 3.99 -11.71
N THR A 525 1.52 3.31 -11.06
CA THR A 525 2.95 3.60 -11.20
C THR A 525 3.73 2.38 -11.68
N PHE A 526 4.80 2.64 -12.42
CA PHE A 526 5.68 1.69 -13.05
C PHE A 526 7.12 1.98 -12.64
N ASP A 527 7.81 0.94 -12.20
CA ASP A 527 9.22 1.01 -11.84
C ASP A 527 10.02 0.03 -12.70
N ILE A 528 11.09 0.52 -13.31
CA ILE A 528 12.13 -0.32 -13.92
C ILE A 528 13.41 -0.05 -13.15
N MET A 529 14.05 -1.09 -12.62
CA MET A 529 15.29 -0.97 -11.84
C MET A 529 16.40 -1.78 -12.48
N PHE A 530 17.64 -1.34 -12.24
CA PHE A 530 18.85 -2.00 -12.72
C PHE A 530 19.78 -2.27 -11.54
N ASP A 531 20.48 -3.40 -11.59
CA ASP A 531 21.47 -3.83 -10.58
C ASP A 531 22.90 -3.36 -10.90
N ASP A 532 23.06 -2.65 -12.01
CA ASP A 532 24.34 -2.10 -12.47
C ASP A 532 24.15 -0.74 -13.14
N GLU A 533 25.07 0.18 -12.86
CA GLU A 533 25.04 1.55 -13.37
C GLU A 533 25.25 1.59 -14.90
N THR A 534 25.99 0.64 -15.47
CA THR A 534 26.19 0.57 -16.93
C THR A 534 24.89 0.19 -17.65
N HIS A 535 24.08 -0.72 -17.08
CA HIS A 535 22.78 -1.11 -17.62
C HIS A 535 21.79 0.05 -17.56
N PHE A 536 21.71 0.72 -16.41
CA PHE A 536 20.90 1.91 -16.23
C PHE A 536 21.26 3.01 -17.25
N ASN A 537 22.55 3.33 -17.38
CA ASN A 537 23.01 4.37 -18.28
C ASN A 537 22.75 4.01 -19.75
N ARG A 538 22.88 2.73 -20.13
CA ARG A 538 22.53 2.26 -21.48
C ARG A 538 21.07 2.55 -21.82
N VAL A 539 20.14 2.20 -20.93
CA VAL A 539 18.70 2.46 -21.16
C VAL A 539 18.40 3.95 -21.18
N LYS A 540 18.97 4.70 -20.23
CA LYS A 540 18.80 6.16 -20.14
C LYS A 540 19.27 6.87 -21.40
N GLN A 541 20.42 6.49 -21.95
CA GLN A 541 20.98 7.08 -23.17
C GLN A 541 20.24 6.63 -24.43
N ALA A 542 19.71 5.41 -24.45
CA ALA A 542 18.92 4.90 -25.57
C ALA A 542 17.61 5.67 -25.77
N ASN A 543 17.12 6.36 -24.74
CA ASN A 543 15.91 7.18 -24.75
C ASN A 543 14.67 6.43 -25.29
N VAL A 544 14.50 5.19 -24.84
CA VAL A 544 13.40 4.29 -25.29
C VAL A 544 12.17 4.33 -24.38
N LEU A 545 12.22 5.06 -23.26
CA LEU A 545 11.13 5.17 -22.27
C LEU A 545 10.51 6.58 -22.29
N THR A 546 10.19 7.06 -23.49
CA THR A 546 9.61 8.40 -23.71
C THR A 546 8.11 8.43 -23.46
N ASN A 547 7.52 9.63 -23.34
CA ASN A 547 6.06 9.77 -23.27
C ASN A 547 5.36 9.16 -24.50
N GLU A 548 5.92 9.30 -25.70
CA GLU A 548 5.36 8.67 -26.91
C GLU A 548 5.33 7.14 -26.79
N THR A 549 6.39 6.54 -26.25
CA THR A 549 6.44 5.10 -26.00
C THR A 549 5.36 4.68 -25.01
N ILE A 550 5.19 5.41 -23.90
CA ILE A 550 4.18 5.08 -22.88
C ILE A 550 2.76 5.25 -23.43
N LYS A 551 2.48 6.33 -24.16
CA LYS A 551 1.17 6.53 -24.82
C LYS A 551 0.83 5.38 -25.76
N SER A 552 1.80 4.94 -26.58
CA SER A 552 1.60 3.81 -27.48
C SER A 552 1.36 2.49 -26.74
N LEU A 553 2.17 2.20 -25.70
CA LEU A 553 2.07 0.95 -24.95
C LEU A 553 0.77 0.81 -24.15
N TYR A 554 0.21 1.93 -23.67
CA TYR A 554 -0.92 1.95 -22.74
C TYR A 554 -2.19 2.60 -23.32
N GLN A 555 -2.19 3.05 -24.58
CA GLN A 555 -3.34 3.69 -25.24
C GLN A 555 -3.86 4.93 -24.49
N ILE A 556 -2.95 5.74 -23.95
CA ILE A 556 -3.27 6.95 -23.17
C ILE A 556 -2.81 8.24 -23.86
N LYS A 557 -3.18 9.39 -23.28
CA LYS A 557 -2.78 10.72 -23.75
C LYS A 557 -1.69 11.33 -22.87
N ASP A 558 -1.11 12.45 -23.31
CA ASP A 558 -0.07 13.14 -22.53
C ASP A 558 -0.59 13.63 -21.16
N GLU A 559 -1.85 14.06 -21.09
CA GLU A 559 -2.48 14.52 -19.84
C GLU A 559 -2.66 13.41 -18.79
N ASP A 560 -2.59 12.15 -19.21
CA ASP A 560 -2.66 10.99 -18.33
C ASP A 560 -1.31 10.65 -17.69
N ILE A 561 -0.19 11.13 -18.25
CA ILE A 561 1.16 10.90 -17.71
C ILE A 561 1.45 11.96 -16.64
N VAL A 562 1.48 11.54 -15.38
CA VAL A 562 1.74 12.40 -14.22
C VAL A 562 3.25 12.64 -14.06
N VAL A 563 4.05 11.59 -14.21
CA VAL A 563 5.51 11.60 -14.06
C VAL A 563 6.11 10.61 -15.04
N ASN A 564 7.23 10.98 -15.67
CA ASN A 564 8.10 10.06 -16.41
C ASN A 564 9.55 10.54 -16.23
N MET A 565 10.36 9.81 -15.45
CA MET A 565 11.69 10.26 -15.07
C MET A 565 12.65 9.11 -14.72
N TYR A 566 13.94 9.40 -14.83
CA TYR A 566 14.99 8.57 -14.24
C TYR A 566 15.34 9.04 -12.83
N PHE A 567 15.61 8.10 -11.94
CA PHE A 567 16.00 8.33 -10.55
C PHE A 567 17.32 7.59 -10.25
N GLN A 568 18.42 8.34 -10.29
CA GLN A 568 19.78 7.81 -10.15
C GLN A 568 20.04 7.08 -8.82
N PRO A 569 19.58 7.57 -7.65
CA PRO A 569 19.92 6.93 -6.37
C PRO A 569 19.50 5.46 -6.29
N ALA A 570 18.44 5.09 -7.00
CA ALA A 570 17.93 3.72 -7.07
C ALA A 570 18.22 3.02 -8.41
N LEU A 571 19.07 3.59 -9.27
CA LEU A 571 19.30 3.13 -10.65
C LEU A 571 17.98 2.73 -11.33
N ALA A 572 16.99 3.64 -11.30
CA ALA A 572 15.63 3.32 -11.67
C ALA A 572 15.03 4.31 -12.66
N TRP A 573 14.03 3.86 -13.39
CA TRP A 573 13.08 4.68 -14.13
C TRP A 573 11.70 4.56 -13.49
N LYS A 574 11.00 5.70 -13.41
CA LYS A 574 9.68 5.85 -12.81
C LYS A 574 8.73 6.45 -13.82
N CYS A 575 7.57 5.83 -14.01
CA CYS A 575 6.44 6.46 -14.67
C CYS A 575 5.18 6.31 -13.81
N THR A 576 4.40 7.37 -13.69
CA THR A 576 3.10 7.34 -13.03
C THR A 576 2.06 7.91 -13.97
N ILE A 577 0.96 7.18 -14.15
CA ILE A 577 -0.17 7.55 -15.00
C ILE A 577 -1.44 7.63 -14.16
N ARG A 578 -2.43 8.39 -14.65
CA ARG A 578 -3.80 8.35 -14.12
C ARG A 578 -4.40 6.97 -14.39
N ARG A 579 -5.14 6.43 -13.41
CA ARG A 579 -5.86 5.18 -13.63
C ARG A 579 -7.07 5.41 -14.54
N PRO A 580 -7.41 4.45 -15.43
CA PRO A 580 -8.68 4.46 -16.15
C PRO A 580 -9.90 4.36 -15.23
N TRP A 581 -9.73 3.75 -14.05
CA TRP A 581 -10.75 3.61 -13.03
C TRP A 581 -10.17 3.82 -11.64
N ALA A 582 -10.98 4.36 -10.74
CA ALA A 582 -10.62 4.44 -9.33
C ALA A 582 -10.48 3.03 -8.74
N GLN A 583 -9.46 2.84 -7.91
CA GLN A 583 -9.15 1.59 -7.25
C GLN A 583 -10.38 1.01 -6.52
N GLY A 584 -10.72 -0.24 -6.83
CA GLY A 584 -11.79 -0.99 -6.18
C GLY A 584 -13.21 -0.53 -6.53
N SER A 585 -13.36 0.41 -7.47
CA SER A 585 -14.64 0.87 -8.01
C SER A 585 -15.36 -0.21 -8.84
N VAL A 586 -16.59 0.07 -9.24
CA VAL A 586 -17.39 -0.81 -10.12
C VAL A 586 -16.68 -0.96 -11.47
N GLY A 587 -16.40 -2.20 -11.88
CA GLY A 587 -15.67 -2.48 -13.12
C GLY A 587 -14.15 -2.41 -13.02
N GLU A 588 -13.57 -2.19 -11.83
CA GLU A 588 -12.13 -2.31 -11.60
C GLU A 588 -11.63 -3.72 -11.98
N ARG A 589 -10.42 -3.76 -12.55
CA ARG A 589 -9.82 -4.95 -13.16
C ARG A 589 -8.58 -5.45 -12.45
N ASP A 590 -7.86 -4.56 -11.79
CA ASP A 590 -6.64 -4.84 -11.05
C ASP A 590 -6.53 -3.87 -9.87
N THR A 591 -7.24 -4.21 -8.78
CA THR A 591 -7.30 -3.40 -7.56
C THR A 591 -5.92 -3.08 -6.98
N LEU A 592 -4.91 -3.93 -7.23
CA LEU A 592 -3.55 -3.72 -6.73
C LEU A 592 -2.60 -3.10 -7.77
N GLY A 593 -3.02 -2.97 -9.03
CA GLY A 593 -2.20 -2.44 -10.12
C GLY A 593 -0.98 -3.32 -10.45
N THR A 594 -1.02 -4.61 -10.15
CA THR A 594 0.17 -5.49 -10.14
C THR A 594 0.55 -6.06 -11.51
N ALA A 595 -0.39 -6.15 -12.44
CA ALA A 595 -0.19 -6.84 -13.72
C ALA A 595 0.02 -5.90 -14.91
N GLN A 596 0.08 -4.58 -14.67
CA GLN A 596 0.10 -3.55 -15.70
C GLN A 596 1.49 -3.33 -16.33
N HIS A 597 2.56 -3.88 -15.74
CA HIS A 597 3.94 -3.68 -16.19
C HIS A 597 4.31 -4.46 -17.46
N ALA A 598 3.51 -5.45 -17.86
CA ALA A 598 3.86 -6.41 -18.91
C ALA A 598 4.22 -5.77 -20.27
N PRO A 599 3.56 -4.72 -20.77
CA PRO A 599 3.93 -4.07 -22.03
C PRO A 599 5.36 -3.51 -22.04
N LEU A 600 5.91 -3.12 -20.89
CA LEU A 600 7.27 -2.59 -20.78
C LEU A 600 8.33 -3.66 -21.06
N LEU A 601 8.01 -4.94 -20.85
CA LEU A 601 8.97 -6.04 -20.95
C LEU A 601 9.53 -6.22 -22.36
N SER A 602 8.75 -5.90 -23.39
CA SER A 602 9.12 -6.06 -24.81
C SER A 602 9.82 -4.84 -25.42
N VAL A 603 9.97 -3.74 -24.66
CA VAL A 603 10.66 -2.54 -25.15
C VAL A 603 12.09 -2.91 -25.55
N ALA A 604 12.44 -2.63 -26.80
CA ALA A 604 13.77 -2.92 -27.33
C ALA A 604 14.79 -1.88 -26.85
N VAL A 605 15.96 -2.35 -26.41
CA VAL A 605 17.11 -1.54 -26.03
C VAL A 605 18.24 -1.81 -27.03
N PRO A 606 18.74 -0.79 -27.73
CA PRO A 606 19.76 -0.94 -28.77
C PRO A 606 21.10 -1.41 -28.18
N ALA A 607 22.01 -1.86 -29.07
CA ALA A 607 23.36 -2.25 -28.68
C ALA A 607 24.13 -1.10 -28.03
N VAL A 608 25.13 -1.42 -27.20
CA VAL A 608 25.97 -0.41 -26.53
C VAL A 608 26.60 0.53 -27.57
N GLY A 609 26.48 1.85 -27.36
CA GLY A 609 27.02 2.87 -28.26
C GLY A 609 26.12 3.24 -29.44
N GLN A 610 25.01 2.53 -29.67
CA GLN A 610 23.96 2.95 -30.58
C GLN A 610 22.88 3.72 -29.82
N VAL A 611 22.71 5.00 -30.17
CA VAL A 611 21.51 5.76 -29.80
C VAL A 611 20.50 5.52 -30.91
N ASN A 612 19.20 5.41 -30.59
CA ASN A 612 18.17 5.46 -31.62
C ASN A 612 18.29 6.79 -32.37
N GLY A 613 18.87 6.76 -33.57
CA GLY A 613 18.92 7.89 -34.48
C GLY A 613 17.58 8.02 -35.18
N HIS A 614 16.82 9.05 -34.81
CA HIS A 614 15.62 9.61 -35.47
C HIS A 614 14.46 8.66 -35.79
N VAL A 615 13.24 9.02 -35.35
CA VAL A 615 12.29 9.80 -36.18
C VAL A 615 11.53 10.74 -35.26
#